data_AF-A0A2H3IKB6-F1
#
_entry.id   AF-A0A2H3IKB6-F1
#
_cell.length_a   1.000
_cell.length_b   1.000
_cell.length_c   1.000
_cell.angle_alpha   90.00
_cell.angle_beta   90.00
_cell.angle_gamma   90.00
#
_symmetry.space_group_name_H-M   'P 1'
#
loop_
_entity.id
_entity.type
_entity.pdbx_description
1 polymer ?
#
loop_
_entity_poly.entity_id
_entity_poly.type
_entity_poly.pdbx_seq_one_letter_code
_entity_poly.pdbx_strand_id
1 'polypeptide(L)'
;MTSTPETAATTLDQPTMARTTTLLTNLNTVLARISAASSTFPTTSTSTTRRHRPANKPVRLVAVSKLKPASDILALYSPSSLPEDETSLPSTTTTTTTTTTSIPSATQQLHFGENYFQELLEKSRVLPRGIKWHFIGGLQSNKCASLARDVRGLWAVESVDTEKKAKLLDKGWGERDISSLTEEERQQKLRVFVQVNTSGEEAKSGVEPAATPALCRYIREQCPRLKLQGLMTIGAIARSKESSNENADFVSLIETRQAVVESLGMTEQEADDFELSMGMSSDFEGAIALGSDQVRVGTTIFGERPKKAGANAGSTS
;
A
#
# COMPACT_ATOMS: atom_id res chain seq x y z
N MET A 1 24.90 35.80 -18.69
CA MET A 1 24.05 35.41 -17.54
C MET A 1 22.89 34.60 -18.08
N THR A 2 23.02 33.28 -18.07
CA THR A 2 22.00 32.35 -18.55
C THR A 2 20.94 32.19 -17.47
N SER A 3 19.76 32.75 -17.73
CA SER A 3 18.56 32.61 -16.90
C SER A 3 18.11 31.15 -16.87
N THR A 4 18.18 30.52 -15.70
CA THR A 4 17.53 29.25 -15.40
C THR A 4 16.01 29.45 -15.48
N PRO A 5 15.24 28.58 -16.16
CA PRO A 5 13.79 28.69 -16.16
C PRO A 5 13.26 28.26 -14.79
N GLU A 6 12.54 29.18 -14.15
CA GLU A 6 11.78 28.95 -12.93
C GLU A 6 10.67 27.93 -13.23
N THR A 7 10.82 26.70 -12.71
CA THR A 7 9.79 25.67 -12.81
C THR A 7 8.54 26.16 -12.11
N ALA A 8 7.49 26.47 -12.89
CA ALA A 8 6.16 26.77 -12.38
C ALA A 8 5.72 25.63 -11.44
N ALA A 9 5.60 25.94 -10.15
CA ALA A 9 5.05 25.00 -9.18
C ALA A 9 3.62 24.68 -9.60
N THR A 10 3.37 23.45 -10.05
CA THR A 10 2.02 22.97 -10.31
C THR A 10 1.28 22.96 -8.98
N THR A 11 0.42 23.95 -8.77
CA THR A 11 -0.40 24.05 -7.57
C THR A 11 -1.29 22.81 -7.48
N LEU A 12 -1.08 22.01 -6.44
CA LEU A 12 -1.91 20.85 -6.15
C LEU A 12 -3.33 21.33 -5.83
N ASP A 13 -4.31 20.84 -6.58
CA ASP A 13 -5.72 21.16 -6.34
C ASP A 13 -6.14 20.71 -4.94
N GLN A 14 -6.92 21.54 -4.24
CA GLN A 14 -7.37 21.24 -2.89
C GLN A 14 -8.65 20.38 -2.94
N PRO A 15 -8.75 19.32 -2.11
CA PRO A 15 -9.95 18.51 -2.09
C PRO A 15 -11.14 19.29 -1.53
N THR A 16 -12.31 19.17 -2.18
CA THR A 16 -13.54 19.82 -1.70
C THR A 16 -13.98 19.21 -0.36
N MET A 17 -14.67 19.98 0.49
CA MET A 17 -15.16 19.49 1.80
C MET A 17 -16.01 18.23 1.64
N ALA A 18 -16.96 18.26 0.69
CA ALA A 18 -17.84 17.12 0.43
C ALA A 18 -17.06 15.86 0.03
N ARG A 19 -16.00 16.00 -0.79
CA ARG A 19 -15.15 14.89 -1.18
C ARG A 19 -14.35 14.36 0.02
N THR A 20 -13.74 15.25 0.79
CA THR A 20 -13.00 14.89 2.00
C THR A 20 -13.86 14.15 3.01
N THR A 21 -15.06 14.65 3.32
CA THR A 21 -16.00 13.98 4.22
C THR A 21 -16.33 12.57 3.74
N THR A 22 -16.64 12.41 2.45
CA THR A 22 -16.93 11.09 1.85
C THR A 22 -15.75 10.12 2.00
N LEU A 23 -14.54 10.57 1.70
CA LEU A 23 -13.33 9.76 1.79
C LEU A 23 -13.06 9.33 3.23
N LEU A 24 -13.20 10.24 4.20
CA LEU A 24 -13.00 9.95 5.62
C LEU A 24 -14.04 8.98 6.16
N THR A 25 -15.32 9.14 5.79
CA THR A 25 -16.37 8.18 6.15
C THR A 25 -16.04 6.79 5.62
N ASN A 26 -15.70 6.67 4.34
CA ASN A 26 -15.35 5.40 3.72
C ASN A 26 -14.12 4.75 4.37
N LEU A 27 -13.07 5.54 4.63
CA LEU A 27 -11.86 5.07 5.31
C LEU A 27 -12.18 4.53 6.71
N ASN A 28 -12.96 5.27 7.50
CA ASN A 28 -13.36 4.85 8.85
C ASN A 28 -14.20 3.56 8.82
N THR A 29 -15.09 3.39 7.84
CA THR A 29 -15.82 2.14 7.64
C THR A 29 -14.89 0.96 7.36
N VAL A 30 -13.86 1.16 6.52
CA VAL A 30 -12.86 0.11 6.25
C VAL A 30 -12.04 -0.22 7.49
N LEU A 31 -11.57 0.78 8.23
CA LEU A 31 -10.82 0.59 9.47
C LEU A 31 -11.64 -0.16 10.54
N ALA A 32 -12.93 0.16 10.67
CA ALA A 32 -13.83 -0.57 11.57
C ALA A 32 -13.96 -2.05 11.18
N ARG A 33 -14.09 -2.36 9.88
CA ARG A 33 -14.14 -3.75 9.37
C ARG A 33 -12.84 -4.50 9.63
N ILE A 34 -11.68 -3.85 9.45
CA ILE A 34 -10.37 -4.43 9.77
C ILE A 34 -10.26 -4.76 11.26
N SER A 35 -10.69 -3.85 12.12
CA SER A 35 -10.70 -4.05 13.58
C SER A 35 -11.60 -5.21 14.00
N ALA A 36 -12.82 -5.28 13.42
CA ALA A 36 -13.75 -6.38 13.66
C ALA A 36 -13.20 -7.74 13.21
N ALA A 37 -12.62 -7.82 12.01
CA ALA A 37 -12.00 -9.03 11.48
C ALA A 37 -10.77 -9.46 12.31
N SER A 38 -10.00 -8.51 12.82
CA SER A 38 -8.85 -8.79 13.69
C SER A 38 -9.27 -9.33 15.06
N SER A 39 -10.47 -8.97 15.53
CA SER A 39 -11.01 -9.37 16.83
C SER A 39 -11.64 -10.77 16.81
N THR A 40 -12.08 -11.23 15.63
CA THR A 40 -12.65 -12.57 15.40
C THR A 40 -11.58 -13.64 15.17
N PHE A 41 -10.31 -13.27 15.18
CA PHE A 41 -9.18 -14.16 14.97
C PHE A 41 -9.10 -15.22 16.09
N PRO A 42 -9.41 -16.50 15.83
CA PRO A 42 -9.57 -17.49 16.89
C PRO A 42 -8.32 -17.62 17.75
N THR A 43 -8.52 -17.67 19.07
CA THR A 43 -7.48 -17.86 20.09
C THR A 43 -7.06 -19.32 20.25
N THR A 44 -7.85 -20.24 19.69
CA THR A 44 -7.67 -21.69 19.84
C THR A 44 -7.85 -22.35 18.49
N SER A 45 -6.74 -22.62 17.79
CA SER A 45 -6.70 -23.61 16.72
C SER A 45 -5.72 -24.70 17.13
N THR A 46 -6.23 -25.92 17.25
CA THR A 46 -5.51 -27.17 17.51
C THR A 46 -4.88 -27.76 16.25
N SER A 47 -4.98 -27.07 15.11
CA SER A 47 -4.31 -27.43 13.86
C SER A 47 -2.90 -26.82 13.83
N THR A 48 -1.93 -27.62 13.39
CA THR A 48 -0.49 -27.36 13.29
C THR A 48 -0.10 -26.14 12.43
N THR A 49 -1.07 -25.44 11.84
CA THR A 49 -0.90 -24.14 11.17
C THR A 49 -0.73 -23.04 12.21
N ARG A 50 0.51 -22.92 12.68
CA ARG A 50 1.00 -21.97 13.69
C ARG A 50 0.54 -20.54 13.36
N ARG A 51 -0.10 -19.88 14.33
CA ARG A 51 -0.34 -18.42 14.34
C ARG A 51 0.97 -17.73 13.92
N HIS A 52 0.99 -17.01 12.80
CA HIS A 52 2.20 -16.32 12.36
C HIS A 52 2.21 -14.83 12.68
N ARG A 53 1.03 -14.22 12.82
CA ARG A 53 0.89 -12.82 13.25
C ARG A 53 0.68 -12.77 14.76
N PRO A 54 1.52 -12.05 15.53
CA PRO A 54 1.28 -11.81 16.95
C PRO A 54 -0.08 -11.12 17.17
N ALA A 55 -0.82 -11.51 18.22
CA ALA A 55 -2.16 -11.00 18.49
C ALA A 55 -2.21 -9.46 18.67
N ASN A 56 -1.12 -8.86 19.15
CA ASN A 56 -1.03 -7.42 19.42
C ASN A 56 -0.52 -6.62 18.21
N LYS A 57 -0.15 -7.27 17.10
CA LYS A 57 0.34 -6.59 15.90
C LYS A 57 -0.86 -6.14 15.05
N PRO A 58 -1.09 -4.83 14.86
CA PRO A 58 -2.23 -4.34 14.10
C PRO A 58 -2.06 -4.64 12.60
N VAL A 59 -3.17 -4.92 11.92
CA VAL A 59 -3.19 -5.08 10.47
C VAL A 59 -3.01 -3.72 9.81
N ARG A 60 -2.05 -3.62 8.90
CA ARG A 60 -1.79 -2.41 8.13
C ARG A 60 -2.77 -2.28 6.98
N LEU A 61 -3.47 -1.14 6.90
CA LEU A 61 -4.24 -0.75 5.72
C LEU A 61 -3.37 0.03 4.74
N VAL A 62 -3.20 -0.50 3.53
CA VAL A 62 -2.67 0.23 2.38
C VAL A 62 -3.84 0.75 1.55
N ALA A 63 -4.04 2.07 1.57
CA ALA A 63 -5.08 2.74 0.78
C ALA A 63 -4.65 2.84 -0.69
N VAL A 64 -5.23 2.01 -1.55
CA VAL A 64 -4.85 1.91 -2.97
C VAL A 64 -5.45 3.07 -3.76
N SER A 65 -4.61 4.02 -4.15
CA SER A 65 -4.99 5.30 -4.74
C SER A 65 -4.68 5.43 -6.24
N LYS A 66 -4.38 4.29 -6.90
CA LYS A 66 -4.17 4.24 -8.35
C LYS A 66 -5.32 4.92 -9.12
N LEU A 67 -4.95 5.76 -10.08
CA LEU A 67 -5.83 6.58 -10.91
C LEU A 67 -6.70 7.59 -10.13
N LYS A 68 -6.40 7.85 -8.85
CA LYS A 68 -7.07 8.87 -8.04
C LYS A 68 -6.20 10.13 -7.97
N PRO A 69 -6.80 11.33 -7.94
CA PRO A 69 -6.04 12.57 -7.89
C PRO A 69 -5.24 12.66 -6.59
N ALA A 70 -4.13 13.42 -6.61
CA ALA A 70 -3.33 13.66 -5.42
C ALA A 70 -4.12 14.39 -4.31
N SER A 71 -5.15 15.15 -4.65
CA SER A 71 -6.06 15.80 -3.70
C SER A 71 -6.81 14.80 -2.81
N ASP A 72 -7.25 13.65 -3.34
CA ASP A 72 -7.89 12.58 -2.55
C ASP A 72 -6.92 12.00 -1.50
N ILE A 73 -5.64 11.88 -1.86
CA ILE A 73 -4.59 11.38 -0.96
C ILE A 73 -4.31 12.41 0.14
N LEU A 74 -4.23 13.70 -0.24
CA LEU A 74 -4.04 14.79 0.72
C LEU A 74 -5.19 14.88 1.72
N ALA A 75 -6.44 14.71 1.27
CA ALA A 75 -7.63 14.69 2.13
C ALA A 75 -7.54 13.64 3.24
N LEU A 76 -7.03 12.44 2.93
CA LEU A 76 -6.87 11.34 3.89
C LEU A 76 -5.60 11.48 4.74
N TYR A 77 -4.53 12.10 4.20
CA TYR A 77 -3.27 12.30 4.90
C TYR A 77 -3.28 13.51 5.84
N SER A 78 -4.09 14.54 5.62
CA SER A 78 -4.12 15.74 6.48
C SER A 78 -5.54 16.31 6.55
N PRO A 79 -6.46 15.60 7.24
CA PRO A 79 -7.87 15.99 7.28
C PRO A 79 -8.11 17.36 7.93
N SER A 80 -7.17 17.83 8.76
CA SER A 80 -7.26 19.10 9.50
C SER A 80 -6.63 20.31 8.79
N SER A 81 -6.10 20.14 7.56
CA SER A 81 -5.38 21.20 6.84
C SER A 81 -6.25 22.04 5.91
N LEU A 82 -7.57 21.88 6.00
CA LEU A 82 -8.51 22.62 5.17
C LEU A 82 -8.71 24.02 5.77
N PRO A 83 -8.66 25.10 4.97
CA PRO A 83 -8.87 26.44 5.48
C PRO A 83 -10.24 26.50 6.15
N GLU A 84 -10.25 26.84 7.45
CA GLU A 84 -11.43 27.42 8.06
C GLU A 84 -11.76 28.66 7.24
N ASP A 85 -12.98 28.73 6.73
CA ASP A 85 -13.47 29.77 5.84
C ASP A 85 -13.05 31.16 6.36
N GLU A 86 -12.16 31.85 5.64
CA GLU A 86 -11.76 33.22 5.95
C GLU A 86 -12.87 34.18 5.48
N THR A 87 -14.08 34.00 6.00
CA THR A 87 -15.11 35.02 5.96
C THR A 87 -15.23 35.63 7.35
N SER A 88 -14.32 36.57 7.63
CA SER A 88 -14.57 37.61 8.61
C SER A 88 -15.90 38.30 8.29
N LEU A 89 -16.83 38.40 9.24
CA LEU A 89 -17.76 39.53 9.43
C LEU A 89 -18.43 39.43 10.82
N PRO A 90 -18.88 40.56 11.42
CA PRO A 90 -18.84 40.79 12.86
C PRO A 90 -20.08 40.31 13.62
N SER A 91 -19.87 40.17 14.92
CA SER A 91 -20.83 39.89 15.99
C SER A 91 -22.22 40.50 15.78
N THR A 92 -23.27 39.67 15.73
CA THR A 92 -24.54 40.01 16.40
C THR A 92 -25.33 38.75 16.75
N THR A 93 -25.75 38.72 18.01
CA THR A 93 -26.64 37.78 18.70
C THR A 93 -27.82 37.29 17.84
N THR A 94 -27.99 35.97 17.72
CA THR A 94 -29.29 35.26 17.84
C THR A 94 -29.05 33.74 17.87
N THR A 95 -29.49 33.11 18.96
CA THR A 95 -29.51 31.67 19.21
C THR A 95 -30.22 30.91 18.10
N THR A 96 -29.48 30.11 17.31
CA THR A 96 -30.04 29.01 16.52
C THR A 96 -29.09 27.82 16.58
N THR A 97 -29.64 26.68 17.01
CA THR A 97 -29.01 25.37 17.12
C THR A 97 -28.37 24.97 15.78
N THR A 98 -27.06 25.15 15.66
CA THR A 98 -26.29 24.61 14.55
C THR A 98 -25.69 23.29 15.01
N THR A 99 -26.15 22.21 14.39
CA THR A 99 -25.56 20.88 14.51
C THR A 99 -24.14 20.95 13.96
N THR A 100 -23.19 21.29 14.82
CA THR A 100 -21.75 21.12 14.54
C THR A 100 -21.54 19.63 14.32
N THR A 101 -21.53 19.23 13.05
CA THR A 101 -21.10 17.90 12.64
C THR A 101 -19.61 17.84 12.90
N SER A 102 -19.24 17.49 14.13
CA SER A 102 -17.85 17.21 14.46
C SER A 102 -17.41 16.06 13.57
N ILE A 103 -16.53 16.37 12.61
CA ILE A 103 -15.84 15.34 11.85
C ILE A 103 -15.12 14.49 12.91
N PRO A 104 -15.40 13.17 13.01
CA PRO A 104 -14.69 12.32 13.95
C PRO A 104 -13.20 12.53 13.77
N SER A 105 -12.44 12.68 14.86
CA SER A 105 -10.97 12.82 14.84
C SER A 105 -10.37 11.66 14.03
N ALA A 106 -10.20 11.88 12.74
CA ALA A 106 -9.85 10.84 11.80
C ALA A 106 -8.34 10.63 11.92
N THR A 107 -7.94 9.40 12.23
CA THR A 107 -6.53 9.03 12.23
C THR A 107 -5.92 9.28 10.87
N GLN A 108 -4.75 9.93 10.87
CA GLN A 108 -4.01 10.28 9.67
C GLN A 108 -3.66 9.02 8.85
N GLN A 109 -4.18 8.89 7.62
CA GLN A 109 -3.79 7.77 6.75
C GLN A 109 -2.39 8.03 6.21
N LEU A 110 -1.44 7.12 6.51
CA LEU A 110 -0.05 7.26 6.10
C LEU A 110 0.32 6.38 4.91
N HIS A 111 -0.29 5.19 4.80
CA HIS A 111 0.12 4.15 3.86
C HIS A 111 -0.76 4.15 2.61
N PHE A 112 -0.15 4.39 1.44
CA PHE A 112 -0.86 4.45 0.16
C PHE A 112 -0.21 3.53 -0.87
N GLY A 113 -1.04 2.84 -1.65
CA GLY A 113 -0.63 1.89 -2.68
C GLY A 113 -0.80 2.45 -4.09
N GLU A 114 0.24 2.32 -4.91
CA GLU A 114 0.24 2.72 -6.32
C GLU A 114 0.66 1.58 -7.25
N ASN A 115 0.05 1.55 -8.45
CA ASN A 115 0.30 0.51 -9.45
C ASN A 115 1.24 0.97 -10.57
N TYR A 116 1.32 2.28 -10.84
CA TYR A 116 2.02 2.80 -12.00
C TYR A 116 3.18 3.68 -11.57
N PHE A 117 4.39 3.35 -12.06
CA PHE A 117 5.62 4.04 -11.66
C PHE A 117 5.54 5.56 -11.88
N GLN A 118 5.08 5.98 -13.05
CA GLN A 118 5.03 7.39 -13.42
C GLN A 118 4.05 8.18 -12.52
N GLU A 119 2.87 7.61 -12.27
CA GLU A 119 1.86 8.19 -11.39
C GLU A 119 2.39 8.33 -9.96
N LEU A 120 3.03 7.27 -9.43
CA LEU A 120 3.65 7.30 -8.11
C LEU A 120 4.76 8.35 -8.02
N LEU A 121 5.62 8.45 -9.03
CA LEU A 121 6.70 9.42 -9.06
C LEU A 121 6.17 10.85 -9.00
N GLU A 122 5.17 11.17 -9.83
CA GLU A 122 4.52 12.49 -9.86
C GLU A 122 3.84 12.82 -8.53
N LYS A 123 3.05 11.89 -7.99
CA LYS A 123 2.40 12.04 -6.67
C LYS A 123 3.41 12.28 -5.56
N SER A 124 4.49 11.50 -5.54
CA SER A 124 5.54 11.63 -4.53
C SER A 124 6.25 13.00 -4.58
N ARG A 125 6.22 13.70 -5.72
CA ARG A 125 6.82 15.02 -5.91
C ARG A 125 5.95 16.17 -5.43
N VAL A 126 4.63 16.00 -5.38
CA VAL A 126 3.70 17.07 -4.98
C VAL A 126 3.09 16.86 -3.60
N LEU A 127 3.13 15.63 -3.07
CA LEU A 127 2.57 15.29 -1.77
C LEU A 127 3.60 15.31 -0.62
N PRO A 128 3.12 15.41 0.64
CA PRO A 128 3.97 15.44 1.83
C PRO A 128 4.91 14.24 1.95
N ARG A 129 6.12 14.48 2.47
CA ARG A 129 7.16 13.44 2.63
C ARG A 129 6.80 12.35 3.66
N GLY A 130 5.88 12.63 4.58
CA GLY A 130 5.45 11.66 5.60
C GLY A 130 4.55 10.54 5.06
N ILE A 131 4.10 10.64 3.80
CA ILE A 131 3.39 9.55 3.13
C ILE A 131 4.34 8.36 2.94
N LYS A 132 3.82 7.17 3.25
CA LYS A 132 4.48 5.88 3.08
C LYS A 132 3.92 5.21 1.84
N TRP A 133 4.66 5.29 0.73
CA TRP A 133 4.25 4.73 -0.54
C TRP A 133 4.59 3.24 -0.65
N HIS A 134 3.62 2.46 -1.11
CA HIS A 134 3.75 1.07 -1.47
C HIS A 134 3.61 0.95 -2.99
N PHE A 135 4.65 0.46 -3.67
CA PHE A 135 4.51 0.08 -5.07
C PHE A 135 3.98 -1.35 -5.15
N ILE A 136 2.77 -1.53 -5.67
CA ILE A 136 2.04 -2.81 -5.69
C ILE A 136 1.65 -3.26 -7.11
N GLY A 137 2.09 -2.54 -8.14
CA GLY A 137 1.84 -2.87 -9.54
C GLY A 137 2.92 -3.73 -10.18
N GLY A 138 2.71 -4.15 -11.43
CA GLY A 138 3.71 -4.87 -12.19
C GLY A 138 4.97 -4.02 -12.42
N LEU A 139 6.08 -4.42 -11.82
CA LEU A 139 7.34 -3.68 -11.91
C LEU A 139 8.16 -4.14 -13.11
N GLN A 140 8.36 -3.26 -14.10
CA GLN A 140 9.28 -3.53 -15.21
C GLN A 140 10.73 -3.32 -14.75
N SER A 141 11.66 -4.18 -15.17
CA SER A 141 13.07 -4.12 -14.72
C SER A 141 13.72 -2.76 -14.99
N ASN A 142 13.43 -2.13 -16.14
CA ASN A 142 13.97 -0.81 -16.50
C ASN A 142 13.46 0.34 -15.61
N LYS A 143 12.43 0.11 -14.77
CA LYS A 143 11.90 1.10 -13.83
C LYS A 143 12.34 0.84 -12.38
N CYS A 144 12.88 -0.34 -12.06
CA CYS A 144 13.29 -0.69 -10.69
C CYS A 144 14.25 0.34 -10.07
N ALA A 145 15.36 0.65 -10.76
CA ALA A 145 16.35 1.56 -10.22
C ALA A 145 15.77 2.97 -10.00
N SER A 146 15.06 3.51 -11.00
CA SER A 146 14.39 4.82 -10.88
C SER A 146 13.30 4.85 -9.81
N LEU A 147 12.53 3.77 -9.65
CA LEU A 147 11.55 3.65 -8.57
C LEU A 147 12.21 3.79 -7.21
N ALA A 148 13.24 2.99 -6.93
CA ALA A 148 13.95 3.02 -5.66
C ALA A 148 14.69 4.34 -5.42
N ARG A 149 15.26 4.93 -6.48
CA ARG A 149 16.05 6.15 -6.39
C ARG A 149 15.20 7.42 -6.27
N ASP A 150 14.18 7.55 -7.10
CA ASP A 150 13.56 8.84 -7.39
C ASP A 150 12.24 9.07 -6.62
N VAL A 151 11.57 8.01 -6.14
CA VAL A 151 10.31 8.15 -5.39
C VAL A 151 10.58 8.56 -3.94
N ARG A 152 10.03 9.71 -3.54
CA ARG A 152 10.08 10.21 -2.16
C ARG A 152 9.07 9.47 -1.29
N GLY A 153 9.43 9.13 -0.06
CA GLY A 153 8.54 8.39 0.85
C GLY A 153 8.26 6.95 0.41
N LEU A 154 9.09 6.36 -0.47
CA LEU A 154 8.95 4.95 -0.86
C LEU A 154 9.20 4.06 0.36
N TRP A 155 8.13 3.44 0.87
CA TRP A 155 8.17 2.62 2.07
C TRP A 155 8.39 1.15 1.74
N ALA A 156 7.70 0.61 0.72
CA ALA A 156 7.88 -0.74 0.23
C ALA A 156 7.66 -0.90 -1.28
N VAL A 157 8.30 -1.93 -1.84
CA VAL A 157 7.98 -2.49 -3.17
C VAL A 157 7.48 -3.91 -2.98
N GLU A 158 6.23 -4.18 -3.32
CA GLU A 158 5.58 -5.45 -3.01
C GLU A 158 5.48 -6.43 -4.17
N SER A 159 6.02 -6.06 -5.33
CA SER A 159 5.94 -6.81 -6.58
C SER A 159 7.28 -7.36 -7.07
N VAL A 160 8.18 -7.70 -6.15
CA VAL A 160 9.48 -8.31 -6.49
C VAL A 160 9.27 -9.78 -6.79
N ASP A 161 9.60 -10.21 -8.01
CA ASP A 161 9.38 -11.58 -8.47
C ASP A 161 10.62 -12.19 -9.18
N THR A 162 11.75 -11.48 -9.17
CA THR A 162 13.00 -11.93 -9.80
C THR A 162 14.21 -11.32 -9.11
N GLU A 163 15.34 -12.04 -9.14
CA GLU A 163 16.63 -11.54 -8.63
C GLU A 163 17.05 -10.25 -9.35
N LYS A 164 16.79 -10.17 -10.66
CA LYS A 164 17.09 -8.98 -11.47
C LYS A 164 16.36 -7.74 -10.93
N LYS A 165 15.08 -7.85 -10.56
CA LYS A 165 14.34 -6.73 -9.97
C LYS A 165 14.91 -6.36 -8.60
N ALA A 166 15.20 -7.34 -7.75
CA ALA A 166 15.82 -7.11 -6.44
C ALA A 166 17.16 -6.36 -6.57
N LYS A 167 18.07 -6.84 -7.42
CA LYS A 167 19.37 -6.21 -7.68
C LYS A 167 19.24 -4.77 -8.18
N LEU A 168 18.28 -4.49 -9.06
CA LEU A 168 18.06 -3.15 -9.59
C LEU A 168 17.44 -2.20 -8.56
N LEU A 169 16.56 -2.71 -7.68
CA LEU A 169 16.04 -1.96 -6.53
C LEU A 169 17.15 -1.63 -5.53
N ASP A 170 17.99 -2.60 -5.17
CA ASP A 170 19.15 -2.41 -4.29
C ASP A 170 20.13 -1.36 -4.84
N LYS A 171 20.46 -1.48 -6.14
CA LYS A 171 21.26 -0.48 -6.84
C LYS A 171 20.64 0.91 -6.74
N GLY A 172 19.39 1.07 -7.16
CA GLY A 172 18.70 2.36 -7.17
C GLY A 172 18.56 2.97 -5.77
N TRP A 173 18.31 2.16 -4.74
CA TRP A 173 18.18 2.65 -3.37
C TRP A 173 19.47 3.31 -2.85
N GLY A 174 20.63 2.78 -3.19
CA GLY A 174 21.90 3.42 -2.80
C GLY A 174 22.42 4.47 -3.77
N GLU A 175 21.70 4.77 -4.85
CA GLU A 175 21.92 5.95 -5.69
C GLU A 175 21.05 7.14 -5.25
N ARG A 176 20.28 7.00 -4.16
CA ARG A 176 19.40 8.08 -3.66
C ARG A 176 20.23 9.29 -3.24
N ASP A 177 19.67 10.48 -3.50
CA ASP A 177 20.15 11.70 -2.89
C ASP A 177 19.81 11.69 -1.40
N ILE A 178 20.83 11.49 -0.58
CA ILE A 178 20.74 11.42 0.88
C ILE A 178 21.00 12.76 1.57
N SER A 179 21.31 13.83 0.82
CA SER A 179 21.70 15.13 1.38
C SER A 179 20.61 15.78 2.23
N SER A 180 19.34 15.51 1.91
CA SER A 180 18.16 16.05 2.60
C SER A 180 17.51 15.07 3.59
N LEU A 181 18.15 13.93 3.88
CA LEU A 181 17.62 12.89 4.78
C LEU A 181 18.20 13.03 6.20
N THR A 182 17.43 12.61 7.21
CA THR A 182 17.96 12.43 8.58
C THR A 182 18.89 11.21 8.65
N GLU A 183 19.64 11.06 9.75
CA GLU A 183 20.50 9.88 9.94
C GLU A 183 19.68 8.58 10.00
N GLU A 184 18.52 8.63 10.65
CA GLU A 184 17.58 7.51 10.72
C GLU A 184 17.07 7.14 9.33
N GLU A 185 16.75 8.13 8.49
CA GLU A 185 16.33 7.91 7.11
C GLU A 185 17.45 7.35 6.23
N ARG A 186 18.72 7.74 6.47
CA ARG A 186 19.88 7.22 5.75
C ARG A 186 20.15 5.75 6.02
N GLN A 187 19.88 5.29 7.24
CA GLN A 187 20.10 3.89 7.63
C GLN A 187 18.94 2.96 7.24
N GLN A 188 17.80 3.51 6.79
CA GLN A 188 16.67 2.71 6.36
C GLN A 188 16.95 1.93 5.09
N LYS A 189 16.69 0.63 5.15
CA LYS A 189 16.63 -0.26 3.99
C LYS A 189 15.25 -0.19 3.34
N LEU A 190 15.20 -0.33 2.01
CA LEU A 190 13.94 -0.44 1.29
C LEU A 190 13.27 -1.77 1.62
N ARG A 191 12.04 -1.72 2.11
CA ARG A 191 11.25 -2.93 2.36
C ARG A 191 10.82 -3.53 1.02
N VAL A 192 10.97 -4.84 0.88
CA VAL A 192 10.49 -5.56 -0.29
C VAL A 192 9.66 -6.75 0.13
N PHE A 193 8.57 -6.97 -0.61
CA PHE A 193 7.81 -8.21 -0.54
C PHE A 193 8.03 -8.99 -1.83
N VAL A 194 8.19 -10.30 -1.68
CA VAL A 194 8.21 -11.20 -2.83
C VAL A 194 6.79 -11.51 -3.26
N GLN A 195 6.47 -11.20 -4.51
CA GLN A 195 5.17 -11.54 -5.09
C GLN A 195 5.16 -13.02 -5.48
N VAL A 196 4.24 -13.78 -4.90
CA VAL A 196 4.07 -15.22 -5.16
C VAL A 196 2.86 -15.42 -6.06
N ASN A 197 3.02 -16.22 -7.11
CA ASN A 197 1.90 -16.68 -7.94
C ASN A 197 1.20 -17.86 -7.26
N THR A 198 0.41 -17.59 -6.23
CA THR A 198 -0.39 -18.64 -5.55
C THR A 198 -1.49 -19.22 -6.43
N SER A 199 -1.81 -18.54 -7.54
CA SER A 199 -2.93 -18.92 -8.37
C SER A 199 -2.62 -19.98 -9.42
N GLY A 200 -1.35 -20.16 -9.77
CA GLY A 200 -0.90 -21.04 -10.85
C GLY A 200 -1.27 -20.57 -12.26
N GLU A 201 -1.87 -19.38 -12.41
CA GLU A 201 -2.22 -18.84 -13.73
C GLU A 201 -0.95 -18.30 -14.41
N GLU A 202 -0.59 -18.86 -15.57
CA GLU A 202 0.62 -18.47 -16.33
C GLU A 202 0.64 -16.98 -16.71
N ALA A 203 -0.53 -16.36 -16.88
CA ALA A 203 -0.66 -14.96 -17.25
C ALA A 203 -0.35 -13.97 -16.11
N LYS A 204 -0.16 -14.44 -14.87
CA LYS A 204 0.10 -13.60 -13.70
C LYS A 204 1.59 -13.51 -13.39
N SER A 205 1.99 -12.32 -12.95
CA SER A 205 3.32 -12.11 -12.38
C SER A 205 3.41 -12.74 -11.00
N GLY A 206 4.62 -13.17 -10.64
CA GLY A 206 4.92 -13.75 -9.35
C GLY A 206 5.86 -14.95 -9.49
N VAL A 207 6.54 -15.28 -8.42
CA VAL A 207 7.36 -16.49 -8.32
C VAL A 207 6.46 -17.65 -7.96
N GLU A 208 6.72 -18.81 -8.54
CA GLU A 208 6.07 -20.05 -8.10
C GLU A 208 6.38 -20.32 -6.61
N PRO A 209 5.41 -20.82 -5.82
CA PRO A 209 5.59 -21.12 -4.40
C PRO A 209 6.91 -21.85 -4.09
N ALA A 210 7.22 -22.91 -4.84
CA ALA A 210 8.42 -23.72 -4.66
C ALA A 210 9.75 -22.99 -4.93
N ALA A 211 9.74 -21.97 -5.81
CA ALA A 211 10.93 -21.18 -6.14
C ALA A 211 11.11 -19.95 -5.23
N THR A 212 10.10 -19.62 -4.42
CA THR A 212 10.10 -18.43 -3.55
C THR A 212 11.23 -18.42 -2.51
N PRO A 213 11.56 -19.55 -1.82
CA PRO A 213 12.68 -19.57 -0.86
C PRO A 213 14.03 -19.16 -1.46
N ALA A 214 14.30 -19.56 -2.71
CA ALA A 214 15.54 -19.20 -3.40
C ALA A 214 15.66 -17.69 -3.64
N LEU A 215 14.58 -17.04 -4.11
CA LEU A 215 14.58 -15.59 -4.30
C LEU A 215 14.68 -14.84 -2.98
N CYS A 216 13.96 -15.27 -1.94
CA CYS A 216 14.05 -14.69 -0.60
C CYS A 216 15.49 -14.77 -0.05
N ARG A 217 16.17 -15.90 -0.25
CA ARG A 217 17.59 -16.07 0.10
C ARG A 217 18.47 -15.07 -0.62
N TYR A 218 18.31 -14.97 -1.95
CA TYR A 218 19.05 -14.01 -2.77
C TYR A 218 18.88 -12.58 -2.26
N ILE A 219 17.65 -12.14 -1.98
CA ILE A 219 17.38 -10.79 -1.47
C ILE A 219 18.11 -10.58 -0.14
N ARG A 220 18.00 -11.52 0.80
CA ARG A 220 18.60 -11.38 2.13
C ARG A 220 20.13 -11.34 2.10
N GLU A 221 20.75 -12.13 1.23
CA GLU A 221 22.21 -12.30 1.20
C GLU A 221 22.91 -11.33 0.23
N GLN A 222 22.26 -10.97 -0.88
CA GLN A 222 22.90 -10.23 -1.99
C GLN A 222 22.44 -8.78 -2.12
N CYS A 223 21.40 -8.36 -1.38
CA CYS A 223 20.83 -7.01 -1.47
C CYS A 223 20.93 -6.27 -0.12
N PRO A 224 22.11 -5.75 0.24
CA PRO A 224 22.36 -5.18 1.58
C PRO A 224 21.49 -3.96 1.91
N ARG A 225 20.95 -3.27 0.89
CA ARG A 225 20.11 -2.08 1.03
C ARG A 225 18.62 -2.41 1.04
N LEU A 226 18.26 -3.68 0.85
CA LEU A 226 16.89 -4.17 0.94
C LEU A 226 16.65 -4.85 2.29
N LYS A 227 15.42 -4.68 2.79
CA LYS A 227 14.87 -5.47 3.88
C LYS A 227 13.83 -6.41 3.28
N LEU A 228 14.10 -7.70 3.30
CA LEU A 228 13.09 -8.72 3.00
C LEU A 228 12.00 -8.63 4.07
N GLN A 229 10.86 -8.03 3.73
CA GLN A 229 9.81 -7.67 4.68
C GLN A 229 8.69 -8.72 4.73
N GLY A 230 8.46 -9.45 3.64
CA GLY A 230 7.34 -10.39 3.60
C GLY A 230 7.09 -11.03 2.25
N LEU A 231 5.95 -11.71 2.14
CA LEU A 231 5.40 -12.22 0.90
C LEU A 231 4.11 -11.49 0.54
N MET A 232 3.82 -11.40 -0.76
CA MET A 232 2.60 -10.78 -1.28
C MET A 232 1.93 -11.73 -2.28
N THR A 233 0.61 -11.84 -2.24
CA THR A 233 -0.16 -12.42 -3.35
C THR A 233 -1.33 -11.53 -3.76
N ILE A 234 -1.66 -11.58 -5.05
CA ILE A 234 -2.90 -11.02 -5.59
C ILE A 234 -4.02 -12.07 -5.53
N GLY A 235 -3.69 -13.36 -5.61
CA GLY A 235 -4.66 -14.45 -5.71
C GLY A 235 -5.44 -14.51 -7.03
N ALA A 236 -6.40 -15.42 -7.11
CA ALA A 236 -7.34 -15.53 -8.23
C ALA A 236 -8.61 -14.70 -8.00
N ILE A 237 -9.01 -13.91 -9.00
CA ILE A 237 -10.22 -13.06 -8.93
C ILE A 237 -11.47 -13.91 -8.65
N ALA A 238 -11.52 -15.12 -9.20
CA ALA A 238 -12.63 -16.04 -8.97
C ALA A 238 -12.73 -16.44 -7.48
N ARG A 239 -11.61 -16.81 -6.86
CA ARG A 239 -11.54 -17.22 -5.44
C ARG A 239 -11.76 -16.05 -4.49
N SER A 240 -11.40 -14.82 -4.88
CA SER A 240 -11.72 -13.60 -4.12
C SER A 240 -13.22 -13.29 -4.01
N LYS A 241 -14.08 -13.94 -4.81
CA LYS A 241 -15.54 -13.75 -4.79
C LYS A 241 -16.29 -14.96 -4.24
N GLU A 242 -15.59 -16.05 -3.99
CA GLU A 242 -16.18 -17.28 -3.50
C GLU A 242 -16.42 -17.15 -2.00
N SER A 243 -17.62 -17.50 -1.53
CA SER A 243 -18.01 -17.38 -0.13
C SER A 243 -17.52 -18.55 0.73
N SER A 244 -16.45 -19.23 0.31
CA SER A 244 -15.86 -20.33 1.07
C SER A 244 -15.03 -19.79 2.24
N ASN A 245 -15.05 -20.51 3.36
CA ASN A 245 -14.36 -20.10 4.59
C ASN A 245 -12.83 -19.97 4.45
N GLU A 246 -12.21 -20.65 3.47
CA GLU A 246 -10.76 -20.66 3.28
C GLU A 246 -10.39 -20.42 1.82
N ASN A 247 -9.81 -19.25 1.53
CA ASN A 247 -9.30 -18.95 0.20
C ASN A 247 -7.97 -19.69 -0.02
N ALA A 248 -7.94 -20.61 -0.98
CA ALA A 248 -6.76 -21.43 -1.30
C ALA A 248 -5.49 -20.61 -1.64
N ASP A 249 -5.65 -19.41 -2.21
CA ASP A 249 -4.50 -18.51 -2.47
C ASP A 249 -3.84 -18.03 -1.18
N PHE A 250 -4.64 -17.75 -0.14
CA PHE A 250 -4.14 -17.29 1.16
C PHE A 250 -3.47 -18.44 1.91
N VAL A 251 -4.05 -19.64 1.87
CA VAL A 251 -3.44 -20.85 2.43
C VAL A 251 -2.08 -21.14 1.77
N SER A 252 -2.03 -21.12 0.44
CA SER A 252 -0.79 -21.31 -0.31
C SER A 252 0.29 -20.28 0.06
N LEU A 253 -0.09 -19.02 0.28
CA LEU A 253 0.86 -17.98 0.70
C LEU A 253 1.41 -18.26 2.12
N ILE A 254 0.57 -18.73 3.05
CA ILE A 254 0.98 -19.08 4.41
C ILE A 254 1.96 -20.26 4.39
N GLU A 255 1.68 -21.30 3.62
CA GLU A 255 2.57 -22.45 3.45
C GLU A 255 3.90 -22.03 2.81
N THR A 256 3.85 -21.18 1.78
CA THR A 256 5.05 -20.62 1.14
C THR A 256 5.87 -19.82 2.15
N ARG A 257 5.23 -19.03 3.01
CA ARG A 257 5.90 -18.29 4.09
C ARG A 257 6.61 -19.23 5.04
N GLN A 258 5.96 -20.31 5.45
CA GLN A 258 6.56 -21.30 6.35
C GLN A 258 7.81 -21.93 5.72
N ALA A 259 7.73 -22.31 4.44
CA ALA A 259 8.89 -22.84 3.71
C ALA A 259 10.04 -21.83 3.60
N VAL A 260 9.74 -20.54 3.44
CA VAL A 260 10.75 -19.47 3.45
C VAL A 260 11.38 -19.33 4.83
N VAL A 261 10.58 -19.24 5.89
CA VAL A 261 11.06 -19.11 7.28
C VAL A 261 12.01 -20.26 7.64
N GLU A 262 11.61 -21.50 7.31
CA GLU A 262 12.42 -22.70 7.54
C GLU A 262 13.69 -22.70 6.69
N SER A 263 13.58 -22.49 5.38
CA SER A 263 14.72 -22.49 4.46
C SER A 263 15.76 -21.44 4.85
N LEU A 264 15.31 -20.29 5.33
CA LEU A 264 16.16 -19.19 5.74
C LEU A 264 16.65 -19.30 7.18
N GLY A 265 16.19 -20.29 7.96
CA GLY A 265 16.57 -20.46 9.36
C GLY A 265 16.25 -19.23 10.21
N MET A 266 15.12 -18.58 9.95
CA MET A 266 14.70 -17.37 10.68
C MET A 266 14.41 -17.72 12.14
N THR A 267 14.86 -16.84 13.04
CA THR A 267 14.45 -16.86 14.45
C THR A 267 12.95 -16.63 14.58
N GLU A 268 12.37 -16.93 15.75
CA GLU A 268 10.94 -16.69 15.98
C GLU A 268 10.59 -15.20 15.81
N GLN A 269 11.45 -14.30 16.28
CA GLN A 269 11.26 -12.85 16.12
C GLN A 269 11.31 -12.43 14.64
N GLU A 270 12.27 -12.94 13.86
CA GLU A 270 12.34 -12.65 12.42
C GLU A 270 11.12 -13.21 11.69
N ALA A 271 10.63 -14.38 12.09
CA ALA A 271 9.41 -14.94 11.54
C ALA A 271 8.22 -14.03 11.85
N ASP A 272 8.00 -13.61 13.09
CA ASP A 272 6.91 -12.70 13.50
C ASP A 272 6.94 -11.34 12.74
N ASP A 273 8.13 -10.90 12.36
CA ASP A 273 8.36 -9.70 11.55
C ASP A 273 8.25 -9.93 10.03
N PHE A 274 8.20 -11.19 9.57
CA PHE A 274 8.04 -11.56 8.16
C PHE A 274 6.56 -11.58 7.76
N GLU A 275 6.13 -10.50 7.11
CA GLU A 275 4.73 -10.13 6.91
C GLU A 275 4.06 -10.85 5.71
N LEU A 276 2.73 -11.05 5.79
CA LEU A 276 1.90 -11.40 4.65
C LEU A 276 1.07 -10.21 4.17
N SER A 277 1.26 -9.84 2.89
CA SER A 277 0.44 -8.86 2.19
C SER A 277 -0.58 -9.59 1.30
N MET A 278 -1.80 -9.74 1.80
CA MET A 278 -2.90 -10.40 1.07
C MET A 278 -4.27 -9.87 1.51
N GLY A 279 -5.25 -9.94 0.62
CA GLY A 279 -6.57 -9.34 0.83
C GLY A 279 -6.72 -7.97 0.16
N MET A 280 -7.79 -7.85 -0.61
CA MET A 280 -8.24 -6.69 -1.35
C MET A 280 -9.66 -6.31 -0.95
N SER A 281 -10.24 -5.29 -1.59
CA SER A 281 -11.57 -4.75 -1.24
C SER A 281 -12.70 -5.78 -1.06
N SER A 282 -12.65 -6.95 -1.70
CA SER A 282 -13.70 -7.97 -1.64
C SER A 282 -13.45 -9.10 -0.64
N ASP A 283 -12.21 -9.30 -0.19
CA ASP A 283 -11.80 -10.51 0.54
C ASP A 283 -10.84 -10.22 1.71
N PHE A 284 -10.63 -8.95 2.07
CA PHE A 284 -9.68 -8.58 3.11
C PHE A 284 -10.06 -9.11 4.50
N GLU A 285 -11.35 -9.26 4.83
CA GLU A 285 -11.74 -9.88 6.12
C GLU A 285 -11.32 -11.33 6.20
N GLY A 286 -11.51 -12.11 5.13
CA GLY A 286 -11.05 -13.50 5.06
C GLY A 286 -9.52 -13.58 5.11
N ALA A 287 -8.83 -12.66 4.44
CA ALA A 287 -7.37 -12.56 4.51
C ALA A 287 -6.89 -12.27 5.94
N ILE A 288 -7.57 -11.38 6.67
CA ILE A 288 -7.26 -11.07 8.08
C ILE A 288 -7.51 -12.27 8.96
N ALA A 289 -8.62 -13.00 8.76
CA ALA A 289 -8.95 -14.23 9.49
C ALA A 289 -7.92 -15.35 9.26
N LEU A 290 -7.22 -15.34 8.12
CA LEU A 290 -6.12 -16.24 7.80
C LEU A 290 -4.73 -15.66 8.11
N GLY A 291 -4.66 -14.47 8.73
CA GLY A 291 -3.44 -13.94 9.35
C GLY A 291 -2.72 -12.85 8.55
N SER A 292 -3.34 -12.25 7.53
CA SER A 292 -2.75 -11.14 6.77
C SER A 292 -2.22 -10.02 7.69
N ASP A 293 -0.96 -9.61 7.52
CA ASP A 293 -0.38 -8.46 8.21
C ASP A 293 -0.77 -7.13 7.54
N GLN A 294 -1.10 -7.19 6.25
CA GLN A 294 -1.39 -6.03 5.44
C GLN A 294 -2.47 -6.30 4.38
N VAL A 295 -3.48 -5.42 4.34
CA VAL A 295 -4.56 -5.46 3.35
C VAL A 295 -4.52 -4.25 2.43
N ARG A 296 -4.93 -4.44 1.16
CA ARG A 296 -4.82 -3.43 0.10
C ARG A 296 -6.20 -3.04 -0.43
N VAL A 297 -6.78 -1.95 0.09
CA VAL A 297 -8.17 -1.57 -0.18
C VAL A 297 -8.21 -0.28 -1.02
N GLY A 298 -8.93 -0.31 -2.14
CA GLY A 298 -9.03 0.83 -3.08
C GLY A 298 -10.45 1.32 -3.27
N THR A 299 -11.25 0.57 -4.04
CA THR A 299 -12.62 0.95 -4.46
C THR A 299 -13.50 1.33 -3.27
N THR A 300 -13.41 0.59 -2.16
CA THR A 300 -14.18 0.84 -0.94
C THR A 300 -13.86 2.20 -0.30
N ILE A 301 -12.64 2.72 -0.48
CA ILE A 301 -12.20 4.00 0.08
C ILE A 301 -12.50 5.14 -0.90
N PHE A 302 -11.98 5.03 -2.12
CA PHE A 302 -11.96 6.13 -3.08
C PHE A 302 -13.17 6.14 -4.04
N GLY A 303 -14.07 5.18 -3.94
CA GLY A 303 -15.17 4.96 -4.88
C GLY A 303 -14.72 4.43 -6.24
N GLU A 304 -15.67 4.28 -7.16
CA GLU A 304 -15.39 3.78 -8.51
C GLU A 304 -14.41 4.66 -9.29
N ARG A 305 -13.77 4.06 -10.29
CA ARG A 305 -12.83 4.77 -11.17
C ARG A 305 -13.63 5.67 -12.12
N PRO A 306 -13.15 6.87 -12.46
CA PRO A 306 -13.68 7.60 -13.60
C PRO A 306 -13.66 6.68 -14.83
N LYS A 307 -14.79 6.56 -15.54
CA LYS A 307 -14.79 5.86 -16.83
C LYS A 307 -13.80 6.60 -17.73
N LYS A 308 -12.87 5.88 -18.34
CA LYS A 308 -11.95 6.44 -19.33
C LYS A 308 -12.82 7.13 -20.39
N ALA A 309 -12.71 8.46 -20.52
CA ALA A 309 -13.37 9.17 -21.61
C ALA A 309 -12.93 8.49 -22.91
N GLY A 310 -13.89 7.97 -23.67
CA GLY A 310 -13.65 7.08 -24.79
C GLY A 310 -12.68 7.71 -25.79
N ALA A 311 -11.66 6.95 -26.18
CA ALA A 311 -10.91 7.23 -27.39
C ALA A 311 -11.87 7.13 -28.58
N ASN A 312 -11.96 8.21 -29.36
CA ASN A 312 -12.52 8.31 -30.71
C ASN A 312 -13.82 7.53 -31.00
N ALA A 313 -14.96 8.22 -30.86
CA ALA A 313 -16.03 8.05 -31.84
C ALA A 313 -15.62 8.82 -33.11
N GLY A 314 -14.78 8.18 -33.92
CA GLY A 314 -14.36 8.65 -35.23
C GLY A 314 -14.61 7.57 -36.28
N SER A 315 -15.39 7.93 -37.29
CA SER A 315 -15.68 7.23 -38.54
C SER A 315 -16.61 6.02 -38.50
N THR A 316 -17.86 6.25 -38.93
CA THR A 316 -18.53 5.41 -39.93
C THR A 316 -19.51 6.27 -40.73
N SER A 317 -19.28 6.27 -42.05
CA SER A 317 -20.07 6.73 -43.20
C SER A 317 -20.62 8.15 -43.21
#